data_AF-A0AA96UH77-F1
#
_entry.id   AF-A0AA96UH77-F1
#
_cell.length_a   1.000
_cell.length_b   1.000
_cell.length_c   1.000
_cell.angle_alpha   90.00
_cell.angle_beta   90.00
_cell.angle_gamma   90.00
#
_symmetry.space_group_name_H-M   'P 1'
#
loop_
_entity.id
_entity.type
_entity.pdbx_description
1 polymer ?
#
loop_
_entity_poly.entity_id
_entity_poly.type
_entity_poly.pdbx_seq_one_letter_code
_entity_poly.pdbx_strand_id
1 'polypeptide(L)'
;MENSNRIEGGTFHGPVVQAASATVVQVAPQPPPRRYRARWIAVALAAALLGGGGAYVLHTAAQRKDAAGPAAGATAAAAVTPGPAPAVSAPAGERIDNGGGWGPDRTTFLMSSPATYPVFNSITDDPVQGDERNFVQCRDKQSDAKFGEQVVALDGHTYQVYLFYNNAVAANFDSMASPAEGARGNAAAKLQNARAHVELPAEPLYNPGLTGYLTADNAQEVWDSCDFFAARKVLLRYVPGSARLVTVRTPGGGVPVNGGGAGLADGTGALIGEQQDGVVGQLAGYLLFDVTVKLS
;
A
#
# COMPACT_ATOMS: atom_id res chain seq x y z
N MET A 1 3.61 0.77 40.70
CA MET A 1 2.22 0.51 40.25
C MET A 1 2.32 0.02 38.81
N GLU A 2 2.52 -1.28 38.66
CA GLU A 2 2.55 -1.98 37.38
C GLU A 2 1.11 -2.23 36.92
N ASN A 3 0.77 -1.79 35.71
CA ASN A 3 -0.45 -2.23 35.03
C ASN A 3 -0.04 -3.14 33.87
N SER A 4 -0.02 -4.44 34.16
CA SER A 4 0.15 -5.51 33.16
C SER A 4 -1.23 -5.89 32.61
N ASN A 5 -1.56 -5.45 31.40
CA ASN A 5 -2.74 -5.95 30.68
C ASN A 5 -2.40 -7.28 30.01
N ARG A 6 -2.63 -8.37 30.75
CA ARG A 6 -2.67 -9.75 30.24
C ARG A 6 -4.09 -10.01 29.73
N ILE A 7 -4.23 -10.32 28.44
CA ILE A 7 -5.50 -10.86 27.90
C ILE A 7 -5.40 -12.38 27.92
N GLU A 8 -6.21 -13.01 28.77
CA GLU A 8 -6.41 -14.46 28.81
C GLU A 8 -7.44 -14.90 27.76
N GLY A 9 -7.24 -16.10 27.21
CA GLY A 9 -7.94 -16.63 26.05
C GLY A 9 -9.44 -16.84 26.25
N GLY A 10 -10.22 -16.42 25.24
CA GLY A 10 -11.62 -16.81 25.06
C GLY A 10 -11.76 -17.83 23.93
N THR A 11 -12.25 -19.02 24.25
CA THR A 11 -12.69 -20.04 23.29
C THR A 11 -13.95 -19.57 22.55
N PHE A 12 -13.88 -19.49 21.22
CA PHE A 12 -15.04 -19.21 20.37
C PHE A 12 -15.80 -20.52 20.05
N HIS A 13 -17.07 -20.59 20.46
CA HIS A 13 -18.01 -21.64 20.05
C HIS A 13 -18.90 -21.11 18.92
N GLY A 14 -18.65 -21.57 17.69
CA GLY A 14 -19.52 -21.34 16.51
C GLY A 14 -19.61 -22.61 15.65
N PRO A 15 -20.71 -22.81 14.90
CA PRO A 15 -20.99 -24.08 14.24
C PRO A 15 -20.05 -24.31 13.04
N VAL A 16 -19.46 -25.50 12.99
CA VAL A 16 -18.70 -26.01 11.84
C VAL A 16 -19.70 -26.49 10.78
N VAL A 17 -19.74 -25.84 9.61
CA VAL A 17 -20.51 -26.32 8.46
C VAL A 17 -19.56 -26.97 7.46
N GLN A 18 -19.77 -28.26 7.22
CA GLN A 18 -18.99 -29.10 6.30
C GLN A 18 -19.40 -28.86 4.85
N ALA A 19 -18.42 -28.80 3.95
CA ALA A 19 -18.61 -28.47 2.54
C ALA A 19 -19.50 -29.48 1.81
N ALA A 20 -20.52 -28.98 1.10
CA ALA A 20 -21.25 -29.70 0.07
C ALA A 20 -21.34 -28.84 -1.20
N SER A 21 -21.09 -29.49 -2.33
CA SER A 21 -21.00 -28.98 -3.70
C SER A 21 -22.18 -28.10 -4.11
N ALA A 22 -21.92 -26.99 -4.81
CA ALA A 22 -22.98 -26.14 -5.37
C ALA A 22 -22.78 -25.85 -6.87
N THR A 23 -23.82 -26.17 -7.65
CA THR A 23 -23.99 -25.91 -9.09
C THR A 23 -24.49 -24.49 -9.33
N VAL A 24 -23.96 -23.80 -10.34
CA VAL A 24 -24.26 -22.39 -10.66
C VAL A 24 -25.50 -22.27 -11.55
N VAL A 25 -26.44 -21.41 -11.16
CA VAL A 25 -27.56 -20.93 -12.00
C VAL A 25 -27.37 -19.42 -12.24
N GLN A 26 -27.32 -19.00 -13.49
CA GLN A 26 -27.18 -17.59 -13.90
C GLN A 26 -28.55 -16.89 -14.00
N VAL A 27 -28.69 -15.73 -13.36
CA VAL A 27 -29.79 -14.78 -13.58
C VAL A 27 -29.20 -13.43 -14.01
N ALA A 28 -29.82 -12.80 -15.00
CA ALA A 28 -29.31 -11.60 -15.69
C ALA A 28 -29.29 -10.33 -14.81
N PRO A 29 -28.30 -9.42 -14.96
CA PRO A 29 -28.24 -8.15 -14.21
C PRO A 29 -29.10 -7.04 -14.86
N GLN A 30 -29.72 -6.20 -14.02
CA GLN A 30 -30.42 -4.96 -14.42
C GLN A 30 -29.44 -3.76 -14.48
N PRO A 31 -29.69 -2.77 -15.37
CA PRO A 31 -28.79 -1.63 -15.56
C PRO A 31 -28.92 -0.56 -14.45
N PRO A 32 -27.82 0.13 -14.09
CA PRO A 32 -27.84 1.19 -13.08
C PRO A 32 -28.43 2.52 -13.59
N PRO A 33 -29.02 3.34 -12.71
CA PRO A 33 -29.66 4.61 -13.09
C PRO A 33 -28.67 5.74 -13.42
N ARG A 34 -29.13 6.69 -14.25
CA ARG A 34 -28.38 7.78 -14.89
C ARG A 34 -28.05 8.98 -13.96
N ARG A 35 -26.76 9.34 -13.94
CA ARG A 35 -26.06 10.65 -13.99
C ARG A 35 -26.47 11.83 -13.08
N TYR A 36 -25.45 12.49 -12.51
CA TYR A 36 -25.26 13.96 -12.58
C TYR A 36 -23.79 14.31 -12.90
N ARG A 37 -23.58 15.38 -13.66
CA ARG A 37 -22.27 15.87 -14.17
C ARG A 37 -21.80 17.08 -13.36
N ALA A 38 -20.51 17.11 -13.00
CA ALA A 38 -19.78 18.36 -12.77
C ALA A 38 -18.42 18.26 -13.47
N ARG A 39 -18.12 19.25 -14.32
CA ARG A 39 -16.85 19.42 -15.04
C ARG A 39 -15.87 20.15 -14.13
N TRP A 40 -14.56 19.88 -14.19
CA TRP A 40 -13.52 20.86 -14.53
C TRP A 40 -12.18 20.17 -14.89
N ILE A 41 -11.58 20.76 -15.93
CA ILE A 41 -10.31 20.66 -16.68
C ILE A 41 -9.17 19.77 -16.12
N ALA A 42 -8.72 18.84 -16.97
CA ALA A 42 -7.41 18.17 -16.90
C ALA A 42 -6.43 18.80 -17.90
N VAL A 43 -5.20 19.07 -17.45
CA VAL A 43 -4.06 19.41 -18.32
C VAL A 43 -3.35 18.11 -18.72
N ALA A 44 -3.23 17.88 -20.02
CA ALA A 44 -2.67 16.67 -20.61
C ALA A 44 -1.13 16.73 -20.67
N LEU A 45 -0.47 15.62 -20.33
CA LEU A 45 0.88 15.30 -20.78
C LEU A 45 0.81 14.05 -21.65
N ALA A 46 1.19 14.21 -22.92
CA ALA A 46 1.36 13.14 -23.89
C ALA A 46 2.75 12.51 -23.72
N ALA A 47 2.80 11.18 -23.69
CA ALA A 47 3.99 10.44 -24.06
C ALA A 47 3.55 9.27 -24.95
N ALA A 48 4.09 9.29 -26.16
CA ALA A 48 3.85 8.33 -27.22
C ALA A 48 4.53 6.98 -26.94
N LEU A 49 3.89 5.89 -27.34
CA LEU A 49 4.59 4.68 -27.77
C LEU A 49 4.10 4.31 -29.18
N LEU A 50 5.05 4.36 -30.10
CA LEU A 50 4.97 3.95 -31.49
C LEU A 50 5.08 2.43 -31.63
N GLY A 51 4.41 1.93 -32.66
CA GLY A 51 4.48 0.57 -33.22
C GLY A 51 3.12 0.25 -33.84
N GLY A 52 2.82 0.65 -35.08
CA GLY A 52 3.33 0.05 -36.32
C GLY A 52 2.65 -1.32 -36.53
N GLY A 53 1.85 -1.62 -37.55
CA GLY A 53 1.35 -0.96 -38.74
C GLY A 53 0.35 -1.92 -39.43
N GLY A 54 -0.40 -1.44 -40.42
CA GLY A 54 -1.23 -2.31 -41.27
C GLY A 54 -2.50 -1.63 -41.79
N ALA A 55 -2.42 -1.05 -42.99
CA ALA A 55 -3.53 -0.47 -43.74
C ALA A 55 -4.37 -1.56 -44.43
N TYR A 56 -5.69 -1.34 -44.58
CA TYR A 56 -6.41 -1.69 -45.81
C TYR A 56 -7.74 -0.91 -45.93
N VAL A 57 -8.10 -0.67 -47.19
CA VAL A 57 -9.02 0.35 -47.75
C VAL A 57 -10.51 -0.06 -47.70
N LEU A 58 -11.40 0.94 -47.58
CA LEU A 58 -12.87 0.87 -47.66
C LEU A 58 -13.40 0.64 -49.09
N HIS A 59 -14.42 -0.22 -49.28
CA HIS A 59 -15.58 0.08 -50.15
C HIS A 59 -16.81 -0.84 -49.93
N THR A 60 -17.94 -0.18 -49.64
CA THR A 60 -19.37 -0.39 -50.01
C THR A 60 -19.93 -1.79 -50.38
N ALA A 61 -21.08 -2.17 -49.79
CA ALA A 61 -22.36 -2.40 -50.49
C ALA A 61 -23.47 -2.92 -49.54
N ALA A 62 -24.72 -2.58 -49.87
CA ALA A 62 -25.92 -2.76 -49.06
C ALA A 62 -26.77 -3.99 -49.45
N GLN A 63 -27.59 -4.45 -48.48
CA GLN A 63 -28.90 -5.12 -48.61
C GLN A 63 -29.02 -6.59 -49.12
N ARG A 64 -29.29 -7.55 -48.21
CA ARG A 64 -30.61 -8.22 -47.91
C ARG A 64 -30.46 -9.65 -47.33
N LYS A 65 -31.28 -9.90 -46.29
CA LYS A 65 -31.95 -11.13 -45.79
C LYS A 65 -31.16 -12.39 -45.36
N ASP A 66 -31.34 -12.67 -44.07
CA ASP A 66 -31.58 -13.94 -43.35
C ASP A 66 -30.58 -15.11 -43.47
N ALA A 67 -29.85 -15.40 -42.37
CA ALA A 67 -29.91 -16.66 -41.61
C ALA A 67 -28.78 -16.80 -40.56
N ALA A 68 -29.18 -17.15 -39.33
CA ALA A 68 -28.55 -18.00 -38.31
C ALA A 68 -27.02 -17.95 -38.01
N GLY A 69 -26.70 -17.80 -36.71
CA GLY A 69 -25.49 -18.39 -36.10
C GLY A 69 -24.56 -17.39 -35.38
N PRO A 70 -24.13 -17.65 -34.13
CA PRO A 70 -23.62 -16.61 -33.23
C PRO A 70 -22.11 -16.35 -33.42
N ALA A 71 -21.74 -15.06 -33.50
CA ALA A 71 -20.35 -14.63 -33.45
C ALA A 71 -19.96 -14.24 -32.01
N ALA A 72 -18.86 -14.83 -31.56
CA ALA A 72 -18.20 -14.59 -30.30
C ALA A 72 -17.73 -13.13 -30.17
N GLY A 73 -18.06 -12.52 -29.03
CA GLY A 73 -17.55 -11.23 -28.59
C GLY A 73 -16.70 -11.41 -27.34
N ALA A 74 -15.48 -10.87 -27.39
CA ALA A 74 -14.46 -10.83 -26.37
C ALA A 74 -14.97 -10.66 -24.93
N THR A 75 -14.50 -11.49 -24.01
CA THR A 75 -14.60 -11.25 -22.56
C THR A 75 -13.33 -10.59 -22.06
N ALA A 76 -13.46 -9.31 -21.73
CA ALA A 76 -12.60 -8.61 -20.80
C ALA A 76 -12.63 -9.32 -19.43
N ALA A 77 -11.46 -9.43 -18.80
CA ALA A 77 -11.28 -9.99 -17.47
C ALA A 77 -12.01 -9.11 -16.43
N ALA A 78 -12.96 -9.71 -15.70
CA ALA A 78 -13.64 -9.08 -14.59
C ALA A 78 -12.94 -9.42 -13.27
N ALA A 79 -12.83 -8.40 -12.42
CA ALA A 79 -12.16 -8.41 -11.14
C ALA A 79 -12.63 -9.54 -10.21
N VAL A 80 -11.66 -10.32 -9.74
CA VAL A 80 -11.80 -11.27 -8.63
C VAL A 80 -11.89 -10.45 -7.35
N THR A 81 -13.01 -10.52 -6.65
CA THR A 81 -13.10 -10.12 -5.23
C THR A 81 -12.17 -11.03 -4.44
N PRO A 82 -11.23 -10.50 -3.61
CA PRO A 82 -10.46 -11.36 -2.72
C PRO A 82 -11.44 -12.05 -1.78
N GLY A 83 -11.52 -13.38 -1.87
CA GLY A 83 -12.13 -14.18 -0.82
C GLY A 83 -11.34 -14.02 0.48
N PRO A 84 -11.95 -14.26 1.65
CA PRO A 84 -11.21 -14.24 2.91
C PRO A 84 -9.98 -15.15 2.79
N ALA A 85 -8.81 -14.62 3.16
CA ALA A 85 -7.58 -15.40 3.22
C ALA A 85 -7.85 -16.67 4.07
N PRO A 86 -7.39 -17.86 3.64
CA PRO A 86 -7.55 -19.05 4.44
C PRO A 86 -6.89 -18.84 5.81
N ALA A 87 -7.67 -18.92 6.88
CA ALA A 87 -7.15 -18.87 8.24
C ALA A 87 -6.33 -20.13 8.49
N VAL A 88 -5.01 -20.03 8.33
CA VAL A 88 -4.09 -21.08 8.76
C VAL A 88 -4.06 -21.06 10.28
N SER A 89 -4.65 -22.07 10.91
CA SER A 89 -4.55 -22.28 12.35
C SER A 89 -3.19 -22.93 12.66
N ALA A 90 -2.38 -22.28 13.48
CA ALA A 90 -1.13 -22.88 13.95
C ALA A 90 -1.39 -24.04 14.93
N PRO A 91 -0.43 -24.97 15.10
CA PRO A 91 -0.49 -25.97 16.16
C PRO A 91 -0.70 -25.33 17.54
N ALA A 92 -1.40 -26.03 18.44
CA ALA A 92 -1.72 -25.51 19.77
C ALA A 92 -0.46 -25.13 20.56
N GLY A 93 -0.44 -23.90 21.11
CA GLY A 93 0.68 -23.36 21.89
C GLY A 93 1.74 -22.60 21.08
N GLU A 94 1.60 -22.53 19.76
CA GLU A 94 2.50 -21.74 18.91
C GLU A 94 2.12 -20.25 18.89
N ARG A 95 3.14 -19.39 18.82
CA ARG A 95 2.94 -17.95 18.64
C ARG A 95 2.54 -17.68 17.19
N ILE A 96 1.33 -17.18 17.02
CA ILE A 96 0.85 -16.60 15.77
C ILE A 96 0.97 -15.08 15.91
N ASP A 97 1.60 -14.45 14.94
CA ASP A 97 1.51 -13.02 14.77
C ASP A 97 0.33 -12.77 13.81
N ASN A 98 -0.72 -12.11 14.28
CA ASN A 98 -1.79 -11.59 13.42
C ASN A 98 -1.99 -10.12 13.78
N GLY A 99 -0.88 -9.42 14.09
CA GLY A 99 -0.88 -8.03 14.52
C GLY A 99 -1.22 -7.03 13.41
N GLY A 100 -1.57 -7.52 12.21
CA GLY A 100 -2.03 -6.79 11.04
C GLY A 100 -2.79 -5.50 11.32
N GLY A 101 -2.45 -4.46 10.56
CA GLY A 101 -3.16 -3.19 10.52
C GLY A 101 -2.26 -2.01 10.83
N TRP A 102 -2.87 -0.90 11.23
CA TRP A 102 -2.18 0.37 11.46
C TRP A 102 -2.54 0.99 12.80
N GLY A 103 -1.65 1.86 13.28
CA GLY A 103 -1.88 2.63 14.48
C GLY A 103 -0.93 3.82 14.60
N PRO A 104 -0.99 4.53 15.74
CA PRO A 104 -2.10 4.49 16.70
C PRO A 104 -3.38 5.11 16.14
N ASP A 105 -4.47 5.03 16.91
CA ASP A 105 -5.64 5.89 16.71
C ASP A 105 -5.21 7.36 16.70
N ARG A 106 -5.66 8.10 15.68
CA ARG A 106 -5.28 9.49 15.44
C ARG A 106 -6.39 10.24 14.73
N THR A 107 -6.34 11.57 14.83
CA THR A 107 -7.23 12.44 14.07
C THR A 107 -6.99 12.26 12.58
N THR A 108 -8.07 12.06 11.83
CA THR A 108 -8.05 11.93 10.38
C THR A 108 -8.62 13.17 9.71
N PHE A 109 -8.25 13.34 8.45
CA PHE A 109 -8.54 14.50 7.61
C PHE A 109 -9.01 14.04 6.23
N LEU A 110 -9.54 14.97 5.46
CA LEU A 110 -9.90 14.75 4.06
C LEU A 110 -9.01 15.61 3.17
N MET A 111 -8.84 15.22 1.91
CA MET A 111 -8.15 16.04 0.90
C MET A 111 -8.76 17.44 0.79
N SER A 112 -10.07 17.56 0.99
CA SER A 112 -10.80 18.83 0.96
C SER A 112 -10.63 19.67 2.24
N SER A 113 -10.19 19.08 3.34
CA SER A 113 -9.94 19.73 4.62
C SER A 113 -8.71 19.10 5.32
N PRO A 114 -7.49 19.36 4.81
CA PRO A 114 -6.27 18.79 5.37
C PRO A 114 -5.92 19.40 6.74
N ALA A 115 -4.93 18.83 7.42
CA ALA A 115 -4.53 19.26 8.76
C ALA A 115 -3.94 20.68 8.77
N THR A 116 -4.09 21.38 9.89
CA THR A 116 -3.47 22.70 10.11
C THR A 116 -2.09 22.61 10.76
N TYR A 117 -1.60 21.39 11.01
CA TYR A 117 -0.34 21.08 11.67
C TYR A 117 0.29 19.84 11.01
N PRO A 118 1.61 19.64 11.15
CA PRO A 118 2.28 18.48 10.56
C PRO A 118 1.80 17.18 11.20
N VAL A 119 1.39 16.22 10.37
CA VAL A 119 0.90 14.91 10.80
C VAL A 119 1.07 13.89 9.69
N PHE A 120 1.55 12.71 10.03
CA PHE A 120 1.74 11.63 9.07
C PHE A 120 0.41 11.02 8.66
N ASN A 121 0.27 10.72 7.36
CA ASN A 121 -0.61 9.67 6.82
C ASN A 121 -1.99 9.64 7.49
N SER A 122 -2.69 10.76 7.39
CA SER A 122 -3.95 11.00 8.10
C SER A 122 -5.06 11.48 7.18
N ILE A 123 -4.84 11.52 5.87
CA ILE A 123 -5.92 11.69 4.89
C ILE A 123 -6.59 10.34 4.62
N THR A 124 -7.92 10.29 4.63
CA THR A 124 -8.67 9.03 4.41
C THR A 124 -9.23 8.87 2.99
N ASP A 125 -9.16 9.91 2.17
CA ASP A 125 -9.73 9.98 0.82
C ASP A 125 -8.73 10.48 -0.23
N ASP A 126 -7.44 10.14 -0.09
CA ASP A 126 -6.44 10.48 -1.10
C ASP A 126 -6.80 9.80 -2.44
N PRO A 127 -6.87 10.53 -3.56
CA PRO A 127 -7.33 9.97 -4.84
C PRO A 127 -6.37 8.95 -5.46
N VAL A 128 -5.12 8.89 -4.98
CA VAL A 128 -4.07 7.99 -5.46
C VAL A 128 -3.83 6.87 -4.44
N GLN A 129 -3.59 7.20 -3.18
CA GLN A 129 -3.29 6.25 -2.11
C GLN A 129 -4.54 5.66 -1.44
N GLY A 130 -5.65 6.40 -1.43
CA GLY A 130 -6.85 6.05 -0.66
C GLY A 130 -6.74 6.47 0.80
N ASP A 131 -6.94 5.52 1.71
CA ASP A 131 -6.74 5.76 3.14
C ASP A 131 -5.26 5.67 3.47
N GLU A 132 -4.62 6.81 3.74
CA GLU A 132 -3.18 6.87 3.98
C GLU A 132 -2.74 6.12 5.23
N ARG A 133 -3.67 5.74 6.12
CA ARG A 133 -3.32 4.95 7.31
C ARG A 133 -2.85 3.55 6.96
N ASN A 134 -3.29 3.02 5.80
CA ASN A 134 -2.73 1.84 5.16
C ASN A 134 -1.57 2.29 4.23
N PHE A 135 -0.38 2.35 4.80
CA PHE A 135 0.83 2.81 4.15
C PHE A 135 1.92 1.76 3.97
N VAL A 136 1.78 0.55 4.51
CA VAL A 136 2.70 -0.58 4.34
C VAL A 136 2.02 -1.69 3.57
N GLN A 137 2.58 -2.06 2.41
CA GLN A 137 2.02 -3.11 1.56
C GLN A 137 3.15 -3.95 0.98
N CYS A 138 2.90 -5.24 0.72
CA CYS A 138 3.88 -6.13 0.09
C CYS A 138 3.34 -6.74 -1.20
N ARG A 139 4.27 -7.19 -2.04
CA ARG A 139 3.98 -8.07 -3.18
C ARG A 139 5.11 -9.06 -3.40
N ASP A 140 4.78 -10.24 -3.91
CA ASP A 140 5.76 -11.23 -4.37
C ASP A 140 6.40 -10.75 -5.68
N LYS A 141 7.73 -10.59 -5.70
CA LYS A 141 8.47 -10.12 -6.89
C LYS A 141 8.58 -11.17 -7.98
N GLN A 142 8.32 -12.43 -7.66
CA GLN A 142 8.30 -13.54 -8.61
C GLN A 142 6.91 -13.71 -9.26
N SER A 143 5.96 -12.81 -8.98
CA SER A 143 4.59 -12.87 -9.52
C SER A 143 4.12 -11.50 -10.03
N ASP A 144 3.00 -11.49 -10.76
CA ASP A 144 2.29 -10.27 -11.15
C ASP A 144 1.31 -9.76 -10.06
N ALA A 145 1.51 -10.19 -8.80
CA ALA A 145 0.68 -9.77 -7.69
C ALA A 145 0.76 -8.25 -7.48
N LYS A 146 -0.39 -7.66 -7.14
CA LYS A 146 -0.47 -6.27 -6.70
C LYS A 146 0.04 -6.16 -5.26
N PHE A 147 0.41 -4.95 -4.87
CA PHE A 147 0.64 -4.62 -3.47
C PHE A 147 -0.66 -4.82 -2.66
N GLY A 148 -0.50 -5.34 -1.44
CA GLY A 148 -1.57 -5.45 -0.47
C GLY A 148 -1.03 -5.65 0.95
N GLU A 149 -1.92 -5.58 1.92
CA GLU A 149 -1.61 -5.73 3.36
C GLU A 149 -1.31 -7.18 3.76
N GLN A 150 -1.61 -8.13 2.87
CA GLN A 150 -1.47 -9.55 3.13
C GLN A 150 -0.92 -10.25 1.90
N VAL A 151 0.06 -11.12 2.11
CA VAL A 151 0.66 -11.93 1.06
C VAL A 151 0.76 -13.39 1.48
N VAL A 152 0.66 -14.29 0.51
CA VAL A 152 1.02 -15.70 0.73
C VAL A 152 2.53 -15.82 0.66
N ALA A 153 3.14 -16.30 1.73
CA ALA A 153 4.57 -16.53 1.85
C ALA A 153 4.99 -17.86 1.21
N LEU A 154 5.90 -17.77 0.23
CA LEU A 154 6.47 -18.89 -0.51
C LEU A 154 7.96 -19.02 -0.17
N ASP A 155 8.41 -20.26 0.04
CA ASP A 155 9.77 -20.52 0.47
C ASP A 155 10.80 -20.08 -0.58
N GLY A 156 11.82 -19.33 -0.16
CA GLY A 156 12.88 -18.81 -1.03
C GLY A 156 12.48 -17.61 -1.91
N HIS A 157 11.24 -17.14 -1.83
CA HIS A 157 10.79 -15.96 -2.59
C HIS A 157 11.31 -14.66 -1.98
N THR A 158 11.32 -13.60 -2.80
CA THR A 158 11.64 -12.24 -2.40
C THR A 158 10.41 -11.36 -2.60
N TYR A 159 10.05 -10.61 -1.57
CA TYR A 159 8.90 -9.73 -1.60
C TYR A 159 9.39 -8.30 -1.62
N GLN A 160 8.75 -7.47 -2.42
CA GLN A 160 8.94 -6.03 -2.39
C GLN A 160 7.91 -5.43 -1.46
N VAL A 161 8.36 -4.57 -0.58
CA VAL A 161 7.55 -3.80 0.36
C VAL A 161 7.50 -2.35 -0.11
N TYR A 162 6.31 -1.78 -0.04
CA TYR A 162 5.99 -0.39 -0.28
C TYR A 162 5.65 0.25 1.07
N LEU A 163 6.31 1.35 1.41
CA LEU A 163 6.04 2.14 2.62
C LEU A 163 5.80 3.61 2.21
N PHE A 164 4.55 4.04 2.24
CA PHE A 164 4.12 5.40 1.88
C PHE A 164 4.29 6.38 3.04
N TYR A 165 4.65 7.61 2.72
CA TYR A 165 4.62 8.71 3.67
C TYR A 165 4.07 9.98 3.01
N ASN A 166 3.29 10.71 3.78
CA ASN A 166 2.77 12.02 3.47
C ASN A 166 2.67 12.86 4.74
N ASN A 167 2.88 14.17 4.59
CA ASN A 167 2.49 15.14 5.60
C ASN A 167 1.11 15.67 5.22
N ALA A 168 0.08 15.31 5.97
CA ALA A 168 -1.31 15.69 5.68
C ALA A 168 -1.63 17.17 5.99
N VAL A 169 -0.61 18.00 6.23
CA VAL A 169 -0.75 19.45 6.41
C VAL A 169 -1.32 20.12 5.16
N ALA A 170 -2.14 21.16 5.33
CA ALA A 170 -2.71 21.93 4.24
C ALA A 170 -1.69 22.87 3.56
N ALA A 171 -1.88 23.10 2.27
CA ALA A 171 -0.90 23.74 1.38
C ALA A 171 -0.58 25.17 1.79
N ASN A 172 -1.61 25.89 2.24
CA ASN A 172 -1.46 27.24 2.75
C ASN A 172 -0.59 27.29 4.01
N PHE A 173 -0.57 26.23 4.84
CA PHE A 173 0.31 26.17 6.01
C PHE A 173 1.75 25.87 5.66
N ASP A 174 2.02 24.98 4.71
CA ASP A 174 3.37 24.65 4.24
C ASP A 174 4.03 25.83 3.48
N SER A 175 3.23 26.53 2.66
CA SER A 175 3.72 27.63 1.80
C SER A 175 3.83 29.00 2.49
N MET A 176 3.23 29.18 3.67
CA MET A 176 3.41 30.42 4.45
C MET A 176 4.89 30.65 4.74
N ALA A 177 5.40 31.86 4.54
CA ALA A 177 6.78 32.16 4.91
C ALA A 177 6.93 32.10 6.44
N SER A 178 7.92 31.36 6.94
CA SER A 178 8.33 31.49 8.33
C SER A 178 8.87 32.92 8.56
N PRO A 179 8.63 33.54 9.74
CA PRO A 179 9.22 34.85 10.08
C PRO A 179 10.76 34.84 10.16
N ALA A 180 11.41 33.68 10.04
CA ALA A 180 12.87 33.58 9.94
C ALA A 180 13.34 33.93 8.51
N GLU A 181 14.31 34.84 8.41
CA GLU A 181 14.93 35.21 7.12
C GLU A 181 15.51 33.99 6.40
N GLY A 182 15.22 33.87 5.09
CA GLY A 182 15.71 32.78 4.24
C GLY A 182 14.89 31.49 4.24
N ALA A 183 13.75 31.45 4.95
CA ALA A 183 12.93 30.24 5.06
C ALA A 183 12.25 29.85 3.73
N ARG A 184 12.50 28.62 3.27
CA ARG A 184 11.73 27.98 2.19
C ARG A 184 10.42 27.44 2.76
N GLY A 185 9.41 28.30 2.87
CA GLY A 185 8.09 27.96 3.44
C GLY A 185 8.07 27.99 4.98
N ASN A 186 7.08 27.32 5.57
CA ASN A 186 6.83 27.35 7.01
C ASN A 186 7.44 26.11 7.65
N ALA A 187 8.60 26.26 8.30
CA ALA A 187 9.24 25.15 9.01
C ALA A 187 8.31 24.49 10.05
N ALA A 188 7.42 25.26 10.69
CA ALA A 188 6.47 24.73 11.69
C ALA A 188 5.37 23.86 11.07
N ALA A 189 5.10 23.97 9.76
CA ALA A 189 4.14 23.14 9.05
C ALA A 189 4.76 21.86 8.46
N LYS A 190 6.09 21.74 8.49
CA LYS A 190 6.83 20.60 7.97
C LYS A 190 7.16 19.62 9.07
N LEU A 191 7.15 18.33 8.76
CA LEU A 191 7.72 17.32 9.65
C LEU A 191 9.24 17.53 9.72
N GLN A 192 9.80 17.37 10.92
CA GLN A 192 11.21 17.60 11.22
C GLN A 192 11.87 16.31 11.71
N ASN A 193 13.12 16.07 11.27
CA ASN A 193 13.84 14.82 11.53
C ASN A 193 12.97 13.58 11.21
N ALA A 194 12.17 13.69 10.15
CA ALA A 194 11.25 12.65 9.72
C ALA A 194 12.02 11.41 9.27
N ARG A 195 11.65 10.25 9.81
CA ARG A 195 12.32 8.97 9.52
C ARG A 195 11.33 7.86 9.26
N ALA A 196 11.77 6.91 8.46
CA ALA A 196 11.12 5.62 8.29
C ALA A 196 12.03 4.51 8.81
N HIS A 197 11.46 3.55 9.53
CA HIS A 197 12.14 2.31 9.92
C HIS A 197 11.18 1.13 9.82
N VAL A 198 11.73 -0.09 9.86
CA VAL A 198 10.96 -1.32 9.78
C VAL A 198 11.41 -2.30 10.83
N GLU A 199 10.46 -3.04 11.37
CA GLU A 199 10.70 -4.15 12.28
C GLU A 199 10.21 -5.44 11.66
N LEU A 200 11.03 -6.48 11.80
CA LEU A 200 10.73 -7.83 11.36
C LEU A 200 10.92 -8.78 12.55
N PRO A 201 10.12 -9.85 12.68
CA PRO A 201 10.35 -10.86 13.70
C PRO A 201 11.75 -11.46 13.61
N ALA A 202 12.46 -11.49 14.74
CA ALA A 202 13.82 -12.04 14.81
C ALA A 202 13.83 -13.56 14.49
N GLU A 203 12.81 -14.26 14.97
CA GLU A 203 12.63 -15.70 14.89
C GLU A 203 11.49 -16.09 13.93
N PRO A 204 11.47 -17.33 13.39
CA PRO A 204 10.37 -17.80 12.55
C PRO A 204 9.05 -17.84 13.34
N LEU A 205 7.98 -17.26 12.78
CA LEU A 205 6.64 -17.24 13.37
C LEU A 205 5.57 -17.67 12.37
N TYR A 206 4.40 -18.07 12.85
CA TYR A 206 3.23 -18.19 11.97
C TYR A 206 2.67 -16.80 11.68
N ASN A 207 2.40 -16.53 10.40
CA ASN A 207 1.81 -15.29 9.89
C ASN A 207 2.54 -13.98 10.26
N PRO A 208 3.90 -13.91 10.29
CA PRO A 208 4.60 -12.73 10.77
C PRO A 208 4.19 -11.46 10.02
N GLY A 209 3.99 -10.39 10.78
CA GLY A 209 3.87 -9.04 10.26
C GLY A 209 5.24 -8.42 10.05
N LEU A 210 5.43 -7.75 8.92
CA LEU A 210 6.46 -6.73 8.78
C LEU A 210 5.84 -5.38 9.13
N THR A 211 6.37 -4.70 10.13
CA THR A 211 5.82 -3.40 10.59
C THR A 211 6.72 -2.27 10.12
N GLY A 212 6.15 -1.29 9.43
CA GLY A 212 6.81 -0.04 9.08
C GLY A 212 6.35 1.09 10.00
N TYR A 213 7.29 1.94 10.37
CA TYR A 213 7.07 3.07 11.28
C TYR A 213 7.50 4.38 10.62
N LEU A 214 6.74 5.43 10.90
CA LEU A 214 7.07 6.81 10.54
C LEU A 214 7.17 7.65 11.80
N THR A 215 8.30 8.34 11.96
CA THR A 215 8.61 9.18 13.13
C THR A 215 9.01 10.57 12.69
N ALA A 216 8.77 11.56 13.53
CA ALA A 216 9.28 12.93 13.39
C ALA A 216 9.29 13.59 14.77
N ASP A 217 10.14 14.59 14.97
CA ASP A 217 10.28 15.26 16.27
C ASP A 217 9.01 16.04 16.67
N ASN A 218 8.21 16.45 15.67
CA ASN A 218 7.05 17.31 15.83
C ASN A 218 5.72 16.68 15.38
N ALA A 219 5.66 15.36 15.26
CA ALA A 219 4.43 14.63 15.00
C ALA A 219 4.37 13.32 15.78
N GLN A 220 3.15 12.81 15.98
CA GLN A 220 2.94 11.49 16.56
C GLN A 220 3.50 10.42 15.60
N GLU A 221 4.21 9.45 16.16
CA GLU A 221 4.63 8.24 15.43
C GLU A 221 3.41 7.46 14.94
N VAL A 222 3.50 6.91 13.73
CA VAL A 222 2.50 6.01 13.17
C VAL A 222 3.16 4.73 12.68
N TRP A 223 2.43 3.63 12.75
CA TRP A 223 2.86 2.32 12.27
C TRP A 223 1.77 1.68 11.40
N ASP A 224 2.20 0.81 10.49
CA ASP A 224 1.34 -0.05 9.69
C ASP A 224 2.10 -1.33 9.34
N SER A 225 1.40 -2.42 9.04
CA SER A 225 2.01 -3.71 8.81
C SER A 225 1.49 -4.41 7.56
N CYS A 226 2.33 -5.32 7.07
CA CYS A 226 1.97 -6.26 6.02
C CYS A 226 2.29 -7.69 6.49
N ASP A 227 1.29 -8.58 6.39
CA ASP A 227 1.33 -9.90 6.99
C ASP A 227 1.61 -11.02 5.97
N PHE A 228 2.42 -11.99 6.39
CA PHE A 228 2.91 -13.08 5.54
C PHE A 228 2.32 -14.44 5.92
N PHE A 229 1.29 -14.88 5.20
CA PHE A 229 0.56 -16.12 5.51
C PHE A 229 1.21 -17.36 4.92
N ALA A 230 1.41 -18.41 5.72
CA ALA A 230 1.83 -19.72 5.25
C ALA A 230 1.40 -20.84 6.21
N ALA A 231 1.35 -22.08 5.69
CA ALA A 231 1.10 -23.29 6.48
C ALA A 231 2.24 -23.64 7.47
N ARG A 232 3.37 -22.94 7.39
CA ARG A 232 4.60 -23.19 8.15
C ARG A 232 5.10 -21.86 8.71
N LYS A 233 5.97 -21.91 9.73
CA LYS A 233 6.58 -20.69 10.24
C LYS A 233 7.40 -20.03 9.15
N VAL A 234 7.29 -18.72 9.09
CA VAL A 234 7.93 -17.84 8.11
C VAL A 234 9.03 -17.08 8.85
N LEU A 235 10.23 -17.11 8.29
CA LEU A 235 11.34 -16.25 8.68
C LEU A 235 11.48 -15.15 7.64
N LEU A 236 11.35 -13.90 8.09
CA LEU A 236 11.57 -12.73 7.27
C LEU A 236 12.99 -12.18 7.48
N ARG A 237 13.64 -11.78 6.39
CA ARG A 237 14.95 -11.12 6.42
C ARG A 237 14.97 -9.93 5.46
N TYR A 238 15.25 -8.75 5.99
CA TYR A 238 15.52 -7.56 5.19
C TYR A 238 16.67 -7.81 4.22
N VAL A 239 16.60 -7.24 3.02
CA VAL A 239 17.70 -7.25 2.04
C VAL A 239 18.48 -5.94 2.13
N PRO A 240 19.68 -5.95 2.73
CA PRO A 240 20.58 -4.79 2.79
C PRO A 240 20.74 -4.07 1.47
N GLY A 241 20.62 -2.74 1.48
CA GLY A 241 20.83 -1.88 0.30
C GLY A 241 19.73 -1.96 -0.77
N SER A 242 18.63 -2.67 -0.51
CA SER A 242 17.49 -2.74 -1.45
C SER A 242 16.63 -1.47 -1.44
N ALA A 243 16.66 -0.69 -0.37
CA ALA A 243 15.76 0.45 -0.18
C ALA A 243 15.97 1.57 -1.21
N ARG A 244 14.86 2.00 -1.82
CA ARG A 244 14.76 3.10 -2.77
C ARG A 244 13.70 4.09 -2.32
N LEU A 245 14.07 5.37 -2.26
CA LEU A 245 13.11 6.47 -2.13
C LEU A 245 12.55 6.82 -3.50
N VAL A 246 11.23 6.89 -3.60
CA VAL A 246 10.52 7.37 -4.77
C VAL A 246 9.66 8.57 -4.40
N THR A 247 9.81 9.64 -5.18
CA THR A 247 8.95 10.82 -5.14
C THR A 247 8.60 11.23 -6.57
N VAL A 248 7.71 12.22 -6.72
CA VAL A 248 7.41 12.81 -8.04
C VAL A 248 8.63 13.45 -8.73
N ARG A 249 9.74 13.67 -8.02
CA ARG A 249 10.97 14.28 -8.56
C ARG A 249 12.15 13.32 -8.67
N THR A 250 12.03 12.08 -8.18
CA THR A 250 13.07 11.06 -8.37
C THR A 250 12.98 10.45 -9.78
N PRO A 251 14.10 9.97 -10.36
CA PRO A 251 14.08 9.20 -11.60
C PRO A 251 13.19 7.94 -11.52
N GLY A 252 12.80 7.40 -12.68
CA GLY A 252 12.05 6.15 -12.75
C GLY A 252 12.81 5.00 -12.07
N GLY A 253 12.28 4.50 -10.95
CA GLY A 253 12.92 3.49 -10.09
C GLY A 253 13.44 4.01 -8.74
N GLY A 254 13.36 5.33 -8.50
CA GLY A 254 13.78 5.94 -7.24
C GLY A 254 15.29 6.09 -7.07
N VAL A 255 15.69 6.68 -5.96
CA VAL A 255 17.09 6.86 -5.55
C VAL A 255 17.41 5.96 -4.36
N PRO A 256 18.66 5.47 -4.20
CA PRO A 256 19.05 4.75 -2.98
C PRO A 256 18.73 5.56 -1.72
N VAL A 257 18.27 4.86 -0.68
CA VAL A 257 18.14 5.46 0.65
C VAL A 257 19.52 5.62 1.30
N ASN A 258 19.81 6.79 1.85
CA ASN A 258 21.03 7.13 2.58
C ASN A 258 21.02 6.42 3.95
N GLY A 259 22.17 5.90 4.40
CA GLY A 259 22.28 5.24 5.72
C GLY A 259 23.22 4.04 5.82
N GLY A 260 23.86 3.62 4.71
CA GLY A 260 24.73 2.44 4.72
C GLY A 260 23.93 1.13 4.83
N GLY A 261 24.54 0.01 4.47
CA GLY A 261 23.84 -1.24 4.14
C GLY A 261 22.88 -1.82 5.20
N ALA A 262 22.91 -1.38 6.47
CA ALA A 262 21.98 -1.82 7.50
C ALA A 262 20.51 -1.39 7.22
N GLY A 263 20.32 -0.26 6.53
CA GLY A 263 19.04 0.17 5.96
C GLY A 263 17.94 0.48 6.99
N LEU A 264 16.69 0.34 6.56
CA LEU A 264 15.49 0.64 7.36
C LEU A 264 15.35 -0.23 8.62
N ALA A 265 16.09 -1.33 8.73
CA ALA A 265 15.95 -2.34 9.78
C ALA A 265 17.01 -2.21 10.90
N ASP A 266 17.73 -1.09 10.97
CA ASP A 266 18.80 -0.85 11.95
C ASP A 266 18.31 -0.23 13.27
N GLY A 267 17.01 -0.02 13.41
CA GLY A 267 16.35 0.61 14.57
C GLY A 267 16.49 2.14 14.64
N THR A 268 17.44 2.75 13.93
CA THR A 268 17.56 4.22 13.84
C THR A 268 16.67 4.78 12.73
N GLY A 269 16.48 4.00 11.67
CA GLY A 269 15.69 4.40 10.51
C GLY A 269 16.40 5.40 9.60
N ALA A 270 15.91 5.49 8.38
CA ALA A 270 16.42 6.40 7.39
C ALA A 270 15.65 7.73 7.39
N LEU A 271 16.38 8.83 7.18
CA LEU A 271 15.76 10.13 6.94
C LEU A 271 14.95 10.08 5.64
N ILE A 272 13.71 10.57 5.71
CA ILE A 272 12.80 10.67 4.56
C ILE A 272 12.63 12.14 4.15
N GLY A 273 11.83 12.37 3.11
CA GLY A 273 11.75 13.66 2.43
C GLY A 273 12.53 13.65 1.12
N GLU A 274 12.22 14.60 0.24
CA GLU A 274 12.74 14.61 -1.14
C GLU A 274 14.27 14.56 -1.21
N GLN A 275 14.93 15.22 -0.26
CA GLN A 275 16.39 15.30 -0.15
C GLN A 275 16.97 14.29 0.85
N GLN A 276 16.13 13.45 1.47
CA GLN A 276 16.50 12.56 2.57
C GLN A 276 17.18 13.31 3.74
N ASP A 277 16.67 14.49 4.05
CA ASP A 277 17.16 15.40 5.09
C ASP A 277 16.26 15.42 6.34
N GLY A 278 15.19 14.61 6.35
CA GLY A 278 14.21 14.56 7.43
C GLY A 278 13.20 15.69 7.38
N VAL A 279 13.13 16.47 6.30
CA VAL A 279 12.16 17.55 6.15
C VAL A 279 11.09 17.15 5.15
N VAL A 280 9.85 17.01 5.63
CA VAL A 280 8.70 16.62 4.80
C VAL A 280 7.63 17.70 4.84
N GLY A 281 7.51 18.44 3.72
CA GLY A 281 6.37 19.31 3.43
C GLY A 281 5.23 18.53 2.76
N GLN A 282 4.42 19.17 1.92
CA GLN A 282 3.29 18.50 1.26
C GLN A 282 3.66 17.43 0.20
N LEU A 283 4.92 17.32 -0.17
CA LEU A 283 5.33 16.38 -1.20
C LEU A 283 5.46 14.97 -0.59
N ALA A 284 4.43 14.16 -0.84
CA ALA A 284 4.42 12.75 -0.50
C ALA A 284 5.50 11.95 -1.24
N GLY A 285 5.84 10.80 -0.68
CA GLY A 285 6.74 9.84 -1.29
C GLY A 285 6.52 8.45 -0.74
N TYR A 286 7.30 7.49 -1.23
CA TYR A 286 7.29 6.14 -0.70
C TYR A 286 8.66 5.49 -0.79
N LEU A 287 8.86 4.48 0.04
CA LEU A 287 10.03 3.62 0.01
C LEU A 287 9.66 2.29 -0.63
N LEU A 288 10.54 1.78 -1.48
CA LEU A 288 10.51 0.40 -1.96
C LEU A 288 11.71 -0.33 -1.41
N PHE A 289 11.53 -1.48 -0.78
CA PHE A 289 12.63 -2.32 -0.30
C PHE A 289 12.26 -3.79 -0.37
N ASP A 290 13.25 -4.66 -0.28
CA ASP A 290 13.05 -6.09 -0.44
C ASP A 290 13.24 -6.85 0.88
N VAL A 291 12.48 -7.92 1.04
CA VAL A 291 12.63 -8.92 2.10
C VAL A 291 12.63 -10.32 1.50
N THR A 292 13.38 -11.24 2.10
CA THR A 292 13.38 -12.66 1.72
C THR A 292 12.59 -13.49 2.72
N VAL A 293 11.94 -14.53 2.22
CA VAL A 293 11.16 -15.50 2.99
C VAL A 293 11.88 -16.84 3.03
N LYS A 294 11.94 -17.43 4.23
CA LYS A 294 12.29 -18.85 4.42
C LYS A 294 11.25 -19.53 5.29
N LEU A 295 10.75 -20.67 4.86
CA LEU A 295 9.80 -21.48 5.62
C LEU A 295 10.54 -22.58 6.41
N SER A 296 10.13 -22.86 7.64
CA SER A 296 10.62 -24.00 8.44
C SER A 296 9.70 -25.21 8.29
#